data_AF-A0AAN8ZY19-F1
#
_entry.id   AF-A0AAN8ZY19-F1
#
_cell.length_a   1.000
_cell.length_b   1.000
_cell.length_c   1.000
_cell.angle_alpha   90.00
_cell.angle_beta   90.00
_cell.angle_gamma   90.00
#
_symmetry.space_group_name_H-M   'P 1'
#
loop_
_entity.id
_entity.type
_entity.pdbx_description
1 polymer ?
#
loop_
_entity_poly.entity_id
_entity_poly.type
_entity_poly.pdbx_seq_one_letter_code
_entity_poly.pdbx_strand_id
1 'polypeptide(L)'
;EVIECIAESAFKTSEWPVILSFENHCNPRQQAKIAGYCREFFGDMLLDVPLDNYKLEAGNPLPPPSALKRKIIIKNKKHRTHHHHHKKGTQGDSQFHVDLNQTGEARPTEMQGNGEIPRPPLEKEGSRESSEEENEVAN
;
A
#
# COMPACT_ATOMS: atom_id res chain seq x y z
N GLU A 1 -24.31 -15.57 -2.53
CA GLU A 1 -24.55 -14.77 -3.76
C GLU A 1 -23.27 -14.30 -4.45
N VAL A 2 -22.83 -13.04 -4.44
CA VAL A 2 -21.73 -12.60 -5.36
C VAL A 2 -20.43 -13.40 -5.19
N ILE A 3 -19.97 -13.58 -3.95
CA ILE A 3 -18.74 -14.34 -3.65
C ILE A 3 -18.84 -15.80 -4.11
N GLU A 4 -20.00 -16.42 -3.89
CA GLU A 4 -20.30 -17.79 -4.30
C GLU A 4 -20.34 -17.93 -5.83
N CYS A 5 -21.01 -17.01 -6.53
CA CYS A 5 -21.02 -16.99 -8.00
C CYS A 5 -19.60 -16.84 -8.57
N ILE A 6 -18.73 -16.04 -7.94
CA ILE A 6 -17.32 -15.93 -8.34
C ILE A 6 -16.62 -17.27 -8.12
N ALA A 7 -16.79 -17.92 -6.97
CA ALA A 7 -16.18 -19.22 -6.69
C ALA A 7 -16.55 -20.28 -7.74
N GLU A 8 -17.81 -20.31 -8.18
CA GLU A 8 -18.29 -21.23 -9.21
C GLU A 8 -17.76 -20.92 -10.62
N SER A 9 -17.45 -19.65 -10.93
CA SER A 9 -17.20 -19.21 -12.30
C SER A 9 -15.75 -18.83 -12.60
N ALA A 10 -14.97 -18.45 -11.59
CA ALA A 10 -13.64 -17.82 -11.72
C ALA A 10 -12.69 -18.55 -12.66
N PHE A 11 -12.75 -19.88 -12.71
CA PHE A 11 -11.81 -20.71 -13.49
C PHE A 11 -12.47 -21.63 -14.51
N LYS A 12 -13.71 -21.34 -14.95
CA LYS A 12 -14.43 -22.17 -15.93
C LYS A 12 -13.81 -22.12 -17.34
N THR A 13 -13.24 -20.98 -17.73
CA THR A 13 -12.71 -20.73 -19.08
C THR A 13 -11.22 -20.40 -19.11
N SER A 14 -10.64 -20.08 -17.96
CA SER A 14 -9.24 -19.69 -17.80
C SER A 14 -8.70 -20.17 -16.46
N GLU A 15 -7.50 -20.74 -16.44
CA GLU A 15 -6.83 -21.15 -15.20
C GLU A 15 -6.00 -20.04 -14.55
N TRP A 16 -5.86 -18.89 -15.22
CA TRP A 16 -5.02 -17.79 -14.75
C TRP A 16 -5.62 -17.10 -13.53
N PRO A 17 -4.79 -16.48 -12.66
CA PRO A 17 -5.25 -15.87 -11.41
C PRO A 17 -6.32 -14.80 -11.62
N VAL A 18 -7.24 -14.71 -10.67
CA VAL A 18 -8.28 -13.67 -10.60
C VAL A 18 -7.93 -12.69 -9.48
N ILE A 19 -8.00 -11.40 -9.76
CA ILE A 19 -7.80 -10.34 -8.76
C ILE A 19 -9.15 -9.67 -8.49
N LEU A 20 -9.64 -9.79 -7.26
CA LEU A 20 -10.86 -9.10 -6.82
C LEU A 20 -10.49 -7.76 -6.19
N SER A 21 -10.91 -6.68 -6.81
CA SER A 21 -10.73 -5.33 -6.29
C SER A 21 -11.92 -4.96 -5.41
N PHE A 22 -11.71 -4.84 -4.11
CA PHE A 22 -12.77 -4.49 -3.16
C PHE A 22 -12.81 -2.97 -2.96
N GLU A 23 -13.99 -2.38 -3.17
CA GLU A 23 -14.30 -1.03 -2.72
C GLU A 23 -15.00 -1.14 -1.36
N ASN A 24 -14.24 -0.94 -0.29
CA ASN A 24 -14.70 -1.25 1.05
C ASN A 24 -15.32 -0.03 1.75
N HIS A 25 -16.65 0.00 1.81
CA HIS A 25 -17.46 0.94 2.60
C HIS A 25 -18.10 0.30 3.83
N CYS A 26 -17.66 -0.90 4.20
CA CYS A 26 -18.23 -1.67 5.28
C CYS A 26 -17.59 -1.33 6.62
N ASN A 27 -18.35 -1.44 7.71
CA ASN A 27 -17.79 -1.37 9.07
C ASN A 27 -16.99 -2.65 9.41
N PRO A 28 -16.14 -2.64 10.46
CA PRO A 28 -15.28 -3.79 10.79
C PRO A 28 -16.03 -5.13 11.00
N ARG A 29 -17.24 -5.10 11.56
CA ARG A 29 -18.06 -6.31 11.76
C ARG A 29 -18.51 -6.90 10.43
N GLN A 30 -18.93 -6.05 9.50
CA GLN A 30 -19.28 -6.46 8.14
C GLN A 30 -18.06 -6.95 7.35
N GLN A 31 -16.91 -6.29 7.50
CA GLN A 31 -15.64 -6.74 6.89
C GLN A 31 -15.26 -8.14 7.35
N ALA A 32 -15.37 -8.43 8.65
CA ALA A 32 -15.12 -9.76 9.19
C ALA A 32 -16.04 -10.81 8.58
N LYS A 33 -17.32 -10.46 8.36
CA LYS A 33 -18.29 -11.34 7.70
C LYS A 33 -17.93 -11.62 6.24
N ILE A 34 -17.55 -10.58 5.49
CA ILE A 34 -17.09 -10.72 4.09
C ILE A 34 -15.82 -11.58 4.03
N ALA A 35 -14.87 -11.37 4.94
CA ALA A 35 -13.65 -12.19 5.02
C ALA A 35 -13.97 -13.66 5.35
N GLY A 36 -14.98 -13.90 6.20
CA GLY A 36 -15.51 -15.24 6.46
C GLY A 36 -16.01 -15.90 5.19
N TYR A 37 -16.88 -15.23 4.44
CA TYR A 37 -17.40 -15.73 3.17
C TYR A 37 -16.31 -15.99 2.14
N CYS A 38 -15.29 -15.13 2.05
CA CYS A 38 -14.18 -15.37 1.12
C CYS A 38 -13.44 -16.67 1.47
N ARG A 39 -13.16 -16.93 2.76
CA ARG A 39 -12.50 -18.18 3.17
C ARG A 39 -13.38 -19.40 2.95
N GLU A 40 -14.68 -19.29 3.25
CA GLU A 40 -15.64 -20.36 3.11
C GLU A 40 -15.84 -20.78 1.64
N PHE A 41 -16.11 -19.83 0.75
CA PHE A 41 -16.45 -20.13 -0.63
C PHE A 41 -15.24 -20.29 -1.56
N PHE A 42 -14.17 -19.52 -1.35
CA PHE A 42 -12.98 -19.67 -2.19
C PHE A 42 -12.08 -20.80 -1.72
N GLY A 43 -12.07 -21.14 -0.43
CA GLY A 43 -11.26 -22.23 0.12
C GLY A 43 -9.81 -22.17 -0.36
N ASP A 44 -9.33 -23.26 -0.94
CA ASP A 44 -7.96 -23.38 -1.48
C ASP A 44 -7.67 -22.46 -2.66
N MET A 45 -8.70 -21.91 -3.32
CA MET A 45 -8.51 -20.92 -4.38
C MET A 45 -8.10 -19.58 -3.80
N LEU A 46 -8.42 -19.26 -2.54
CA LEU A 46 -8.00 -18.01 -1.93
C LEU A 46 -6.49 -18.00 -1.69
N LEU A 47 -5.80 -16.95 -2.13
CA LEU A 47 -4.42 -16.69 -1.72
C LEU A 47 -4.43 -15.82 -0.45
N ASP A 48 -4.44 -16.46 0.71
CA ASP A 48 -4.45 -15.81 2.02
C ASP A 48 -3.07 -15.76 2.71
N VAL A 49 -2.13 -16.59 2.27
CA VAL A 49 -0.73 -16.62 2.72
C VAL A 49 0.20 -16.29 1.55
N PRO A 50 1.29 -15.51 1.76
CA PRO A 50 2.32 -15.30 0.75
C PRO A 50 2.96 -16.62 0.29
N LEU A 51 3.43 -16.67 -0.95
CA LEU A 51 4.21 -17.81 -1.44
C LEU A 51 5.62 -17.78 -0.83
N ASP A 52 6.16 -18.94 -0.46
CA ASP A 52 7.47 -19.06 0.22
C ASP A 52 8.61 -18.38 -0.54
N ASN A 53 8.60 -18.52 -1.87
CA ASN A 53 9.61 -17.95 -2.77
C ASN A 53 9.35 -16.48 -3.13
N TYR A 54 8.21 -15.92 -2.72
CA TYR A 54 7.79 -14.55 -3.05
C TYR A 54 7.31 -13.83 -1.78
N LYS A 55 8.24 -13.66 -0.84
CA LYS A 55 8.00 -12.93 0.41
C LYS A 55 7.60 -11.49 0.12
N LEU A 56 6.67 -10.95 0.93
CA LEU A 56 6.16 -9.58 0.84
C LEU A 56 7.16 -8.54 1.40
N GLU A 57 8.36 -8.50 0.83
CA GLU A 57 9.43 -7.59 1.18
C GLU A 57 9.69 -6.61 0.01
N ALA A 58 10.17 -5.41 0.33
CA ALA A 58 10.49 -4.42 -0.70
C ALA A 58 11.63 -4.93 -1.59
N GLY A 59 11.49 -4.78 -2.91
CA GLY A 59 12.50 -5.24 -3.88
C GLY A 59 12.33 -6.68 -4.34
N ASN A 60 11.49 -7.50 -3.68
CA ASN A 60 11.17 -8.83 -4.19
C ASN A 60 10.22 -8.72 -5.40
N PRO A 61 10.47 -9.48 -6.49
CA PRO A 61 9.58 -9.48 -7.64
C PRO A 61 8.25 -10.13 -7.31
N LEU A 62 7.20 -9.75 -8.05
CA LEU A 62 5.93 -10.46 -7.98
C LEU A 62 6.06 -11.86 -8.60
N PRO A 63 5.27 -12.84 -8.12
CA PRO A 63 5.21 -14.16 -8.74
C PRO A 63 4.71 -14.07 -10.19
N PRO A 64 5.23 -14.92 -11.10
CA PRO A 64 4.69 -15.02 -12.44
C PRO A 64 3.25 -15.57 -12.40
N PRO A 65 2.40 -15.27 -13.39
CA PRO A 65 1.01 -15.77 -13.41
C PRO A 65 0.89 -17.29 -13.30
N SER A 66 1.91 -18.02 -13.77
CA SER A 66 1.96 -19.49 -13.73
C SER A 66 2.05 -20.04 -12.30
N ALA A 67 2.68 -19.31 -11.39
CA ALA A 67 2.76 -19.66 -9.97
C ALA A 67 1.46 -19.36 -9.20
N LEU A 68 0.52 -18.65 -9.82
CA LEU A 68 -0.75 -18.22 -9.23
C LEU A 68 -1.96 -18.83 -9.93
N LYS A 69 -1.77 -19.91 -10.71
CA LYS A 69 -2.89 -20.58 -11.36
C LYS A 69 -3.97 -20.98 -10.36
N ARG A 70 -5.23 -20.75 -10.74
CA ARG A 70 -6.43 -21.03 -9.94
C ARG A 70 -6.44 -20.34 -8.58
N LYS A 71 -5.71 -19.22 -8.43
CA LYS A 71 -5.72 -18.40 -7.22
C LYS A 71 -6.56 -17.13 -7.39
N ILE A 72 -7.32 -16.81 -6.36
CA ILE A 72 -8.10 -15.59 -6.17
C ILE A 72 -7.34 -14.71 -5.19
N ILE A 73 -7.01 -13.50 -5.62
CA ILE A 73 -6.23 -12.52 -4.86
C ILE A 73 -7.14 -11.35 -4.51
N ILE A 74 -7.18 -10.99 -3.23
CA ILE A 74 -7.99 -9.85 -2.77
C ILE A 74 -7.12 -8.58 -2.76
N LYS A 75 -7.45 -7.63 -3.63
CA LYS A 75 -6.93 -6.26 -3.57
C LYS A 75 -7.85 -5.42 -2.68
N ASN A 76 -7.39 -5.15 -1.46
CA ASN A 76 -8.09 -4.30 -0.50
C ASN A 76 -7.08 -3.49 0.34
N LYS A 77 -7.54 -2.44 1.03
CA LYS A 77 -6.70 -1.65 1.94
C LYS A 77 -6.23 -2.53 3.11
N LYS A 78 -4.91 -2.69 3.23
CA LYS A 78 -4.29 -3.40 4.37
C LYS A 78 -4.05 -2.41 5.51
N HIS A 79 -4.65 -2.68 6.68
CA HIS A 79 -4.26 -1.98 7.90
C HIS A 79 -2.98 -2.61 8.44
N ARG A 80 -1.99 -1.79 8.79
CA ARG A 80 -0.76 -2.28 9.43
C ARG A 80 -1.09 -2.66 10.87
N THR A 81 -1.38 -3.93 11.11
CA THR A 81 -1.23 -4.50 12.45
C THR A 81 0.27 -4.53 12.73
N HIS A 82 0.73 -3.84 13.78
CA HIS A 82 2.11 -3.92 14.26
C HIS A 82 2.37 -5.38 14.65
N HIS A 83 2.89 -6.18 13.73
CA HIS A 83 3.41 -7.50 14.05
C HIS A 83 4.64 -7.28 14.93
N HIS A 84 4.46 -7.39 16.25
CA HIS A 84 5.58 -7.54 17.18
C HIS A 84 6.37 -8.79 16.75
N HIS A 85 7.47 -8.57 16.04
CA HIS A 85 8.49 -9.59 15.88
C HIS A 85 9.00 -9.96 17.27
N HIS A 86 8.59 -11.12 17.77
CA HIS A 86 9.11 -11.72 18.98
C HIS A 86 10.54 -12.20 18.68
N LYS A 87 11.51 -11.28 18.69
CA LYS A 87 12.93 -11.62 18.60
C LYS A 87 13.36 -12.14 19.97
N LYS A 88 13.30 -13.45 20.18
CA LYS A 88 14.08 -14.10 21.24
C LYS A 88 15.55 -13.97 20.87
N GLY A 89 16.30 -13.21 21.65
CA GLY A 89 17.74 -13.03 21.49
C GLY A 89 18.36 -12.47 22.77
N THR A 90 18.83 -13.40 23.61
CA THR A 90 19.99 -13.30 24.52
C THR A 90 20.10 -12.10 25.48
N GLN A 91 19.91 -12.39 26.77
CA GLN A 91 20.46 -11.62 27.88
C GLN A 91 22.00 -11.55 27.75
N GLY A 92 22.52 -10.34 27.57
CA GLY A 92 23.92 -10.00 27.74
C GLY A 92 23.98 -8.76 28.61
N ASP A 93 24.40 -8.96 29.86
CA ASP A 93 24.66 -7.95 30.86
C ASP A 93 25.86 -7.08 30.46
N SER A 94 25.72 -5.74 30.51
CA SER A 94 26.81 -4.78 30.66
C SER A 94 26.25 -3.38 30.95
N GLN A 95 26.46 -2.95 32.19
CA GLN A 95 26.28 -1.58 32.70
C GLN A 95 27.19 -0.53 32.01
N PHE A 96 26.88 0.75 32.31
CA PHE A 96 27.64 2.00 32.12
C PHE A 96 27.37 2.75 30.81
N HIS A 97 27.16 4.07 30.73
CA HIS A 97 27.03 5.20 31.66
C HIS A 97 26.38 6.35 30.83
N VAL A 98 25.68 7.28 31.49
CA VAL A 98 24.97 8.41 30.87
C VAL A 98 25.91 9.54 30.44
N ASP A 99 25.59 10.23 29.34
CA ASP A 99 25.95 11.62 29.14
C ASP A 99 24.83 12.38 28.40
N LEU A 100 24.44 13.51 28.96
CA LEU A 100 23.42 14.44 28.49
C LEU A 100 24.11 15.55 27.71
N ASN A 101 23.57 15.97 26.56
CA ASN A 101 23.83 17.32 26.07
C ASN A 101 22.69 17.91 25.23
N GLN A 102 22.64 19.24 25.28
CA GLN A 102 21.49 20.13 25.12
C GLN A 102 21.40 20.70 23.69
N THR A 103 20.18 20.69 23.13
CA THR A 103 19.61 21.57 22.08
C THR A 103 20.26 21.68 20.68
N GLY A 104 19.45 21.41 19.65
CA GLY A 104 19.66 21.80 18.25
C GLY A 104 18.77 21.02 17.29
N GLU A 105 17.61 21.58 16.92
CA GLU A 105 16.57 20.91 16.14
C GLU A 105 17.01 20.47 14.72
N ALA A 106 16.62 19.27 14.32
CA ALA A 106 16.46 18.87 12.92
C ALA A 106 15.29 17.90 12.81
N ARG A 107 14.18 18.32 12.19
CA ARG A 107 13.04 17.46 11.87
C ARG A 107 13.40 16.54 10.68
N PRO A 108 13.25 15.20 10.78
CA PRO A 108 13.26 14.34 9.60
C PRO A 108 11.90 14.45 8.90
N THR A 109 11.91 14.85 7.63
CA THR A 109 10.74 14.78 6.76
C THR A 109 10.37 13.31 6.55
N GLU A 110 9.15 12.93 6.91
CA GLU A 110 8.61 11.59 6.65
C GLU A 110 8.53 11.35 5.14
N MET A 111 9.19 10.30 4.63
CA MET A 111 9.04 9.87 3.25
C MET A 111 7.65 9.24 3.07
N GLN A 112 6.69 10.01 2.56
CA GLN A 112 5.46 9.47 2.01
C GLN A 112 5.77 8.84 0.66
N GLY A 113 5.77 7.51 0.62
CA GLY A 113 5.91 6.72 -0.60
C GLY A 113 4.67 6.82 -1.49
N ASN A 114 4.47 7.98 -2.11
CA ASN A 114 3.69 8.13 -3.33
C ASN A 114 4.68 8.62 -4.39
N GLY A 115 4.70 7.97 -5.56
CA GLY A 115 5.61 8.27 -6.67
C GLY A 115 5.38 9.64 -7.33
N GLU A 116 5.43 10.72 -6.55
CA GLU A 116 5.48 12.09 -7.04
C GLU A 116 6.94 12.50 -7.25
N ILE A 117 7.25 12.89 -8.48
CA ILE A 117 8.54 13.48 -8.84
C ILE A 117 8.64 14.83 -8.12
N PRO A 118 9.74 15.13 -7.38
CA PRO A 118 9.89 16.43 -6.73
C PRO A 118 9.94 17.54 -7.78
N ARG A 119 8.96 18.44 -7.77
CA ARG A 119 9.05 19.69 -8.55
C ARG A 119 9.90 20.68 -7.76
N PRO A 120 10.85 21.39 -8.41
CA PRO A 120 11.58 22.46 -7.74
C PRO A 120 10.63 23.60 -7.33
N PRO A 121 10.90 24.30 -6.21
CA PRO A 121 10.07 25.43 -5.78
C PRO A 121 10.06 26.56 -6.82
N LEU A 122 8.87 27.02 -7.20
CA LEU A 122 8.70 28.28 -7.93
C LEU A 122 8.96 29.43 -6.97
N GLU A 123 9.98 30.24 -7.27
CA GLU A 123 10.24 31.50 -6.60
C GLU A 123 9.06 32.45 -6.82
N LYS A 124 8.51 32.99 -5.71
CA LYS A 124 7.56 34.10 -5.76
C LYS A 124 8.35 35.39 -5.94
N GLU A 125 8.49 35.84 -7.18
CA GLU A 125 8.79 37.24 -7.48
C GLU A 125 7.50 38.06 -7.40
N GLY A 126 7.61 39.22 -6.75
CA GLY A 126 6.51 39.97 -6.19
C GLY A 126 5.69 40.76 -7.20
N SER A 127 4.50 41.15 -6.74
CA SER A 127 3.58 42.07 -7.38
C SER A 127 4.27 43.36 -7.86
N ARG A 128 4.05 43.73 -9.12
CA ARG A 128 4.05 45.12 -9.56
C ARG A 128 2.83 45.40 -10.42
N GLU A 129 2.16 46.47 -10.03
CA GLU A 129 0.93 47.04 -10.55
C GLU A 129 1.24 48.05 -11.68
N SER A 130 0.21 48.39 -12.47
CA SER A 130 0.14 49.43 -13.54
C SER A 130 0.94 49.16 -14.83
N SER A 131 0.48 49.48 -16.04
CA SER A 131 -0.41 50.57 -16.48
C SER A 131 -1.07 50.26 -17.85
N GLU A 132 -2.23 50.86 -18.08
CA GLU A 132 -2.87 51.03 -19.39
C GLU A 132 -1.95 51.83 -20.34
N GLU A 133 -1.96 51.51 -21.63
CA GLU A 133 -1.81 52.49 -22.71
C GLU A 133 -2.29 51.89 -24.05
N GLU A 134 -3.27 52.56 -24.64
CA GLU A 134 -3.72 52.41 -26.02
C GLU A 134 -2.59 52.74 -27.01
N ASN A 135 -2.50 52.03 -28.15
CA ASN A 135 -2.51 52.73 -29.43
C ASN A 135 -2.65 51.84 -30.68
N GLU A 136 -3.58 52.28 -31.52
CA GLU A 136 -3.62 52.33 -32.99
C GLU A 136 -2.96 51.25 -33.88
N VAL A 137 -3.85 50.58 -34.64
CA VAL A 137 -3.93 50.54 -36.12
C VAL A 137 -2.65 50.83 -36.93
N ALA A 138 -2.21 49.86 -37.74
CA ALA A 138 -1.98 50.06 -39.18
C ALA A 138 -1.61 48.74 -39.90
N ASN A 139 -2.42 48.43 -40.91
CA ASN A 139 -2.19 47.64 -42.15
C ASN A 139 -1.15 46.53 -42.18
#